data_AF-A0A7S2KVA2-F1
#
_entry.id   AF-A0A7S2KVA2-F1
#
_cell.length_a   1.000
_cell.length_b   1.000
_cell.length_c   1.000
_cell.angle_alpha   90.00
_cell.angle_beta   90.00
_cell.angle_gamma   90.00
#
_symmetry.space_group_name_H-M   'P 1'
#
loop_
_entity.id
_entity.type
_entity.pdbx_description
1 polymer ?
#
loop_
_entity_poly.entity_id
_entity_poly.type
_entity_poly.pdbx_seq_one_letter_code
_entity_poly.pdbx_strand_id
1 'polypeptide(L)'
;YILLSGRPPFTGVNEEAMLEKVRAGAWKFQGDCWEQVSEDAKALIRMMLKRSSEARATAAQALDTVWIKELAPRATDAKLDNTVIEGLQAFKTQNRLKKAALEIVARGMNEDSLKKLRESFQALDVNQDGK
;
A
#
# COMPACT_ATOMS: atom_id res chain seq x y z
N TYR A 1 1.18 -5.89 3.63
CA TYR A 1 -0.06 -5.37 4.25
C TYR A 1 -0.32 -3.92 3.85
N ILE A 2 0.47 -2.94 4.30
CA ILE A 2 0.23 -1.51 4.02
C ILE A 2 0.17 -1.23 2.50
N LEU A 3 1.11 -1.75 1.72
CA LEU A 3 1.13 -1.54 0.27
C LEU A 3 -0.18 -1.96 -0.43
N LEU A 4 -0.88 -2.97 0.08
CA LEU A 4 -2.10 -3.50 -0.54
C LEU A 4 -3.39 -2.90 0.05
N SER A 5 -3.32 -2.22 1.20
CA SER A 5 -4.53 -1.78 1.93
C SER A 5 -4.51 -0.32 2.38
N GLY A 6 -3.38 0.37 2.21
CA GLY A 6 -3.16 1.74 2.69
C GLY A 6 -3.14 1.90 4.21
N ARG A 7 -3.30 0.82 4.98
CA ARG A 7 -3.45 0.87 6.46
C ARG A 7 -2.51 -0.11 7.15
N PRO A 8 -2.04 0.18 8.37
CA PRO A 8 -1.22 -0.78 9.14
C PRO A 8 -2.07 -1.96 9.64
N PRO A 9 -1.48 -3.16 9.79
CA PRO A 9 -2.19 -4.36 10.29
C PRO A 9 -2.55 -4.28 11.77
N PHE A 10 -1.82 -3.46 12.54
CA PHE A 10 -2.07 -3.24 13.96
C PHE A 10 -2.43 -1.76 14.16
N THR A 11 -3.65 -1.52 14.64
CA THR A 11 -4.16 -0.18 14.95
C THR A 11 -4.67 -0.14 16.38
N GLY A 12 -4.40 0.94 17.11
CA GLY A 12 -4.89 1.16 18.48
C GLY A 12 -5.47 2.56 18.61
N VAL A 13 -6.32 2.77 19.63
CA VAL A 13 -6.80 4.11 20.00
C VAL A 13 -5.66 5.00 20.52
N ASN A 14 -4.60 4.37 21.04
CA ASN A 14 -3.34 4.99 21.46
C ASN A 14 -2.18 4.01 21.17
N GLU A 15 -0.96 4.44 21.44
CA GLU A 15 0.26 3.65 21.20
C GLU A 15 0.30 2.37 22.05
N GLU A 16 -0.13 2.43 23.31
CA GLU A 16 -0.17 1.29 24.21
C GLU A 16 -1.09 0.18 23.69
N ALA A 17 -2.32 0.51 23.30
CA ALA A 17 -3.27 -0.43 22.71
C ALA A 17 -2.78 -0.99 21.36
N MET A 18 -2.01 -0.21 20.58
CA MET A 18 -1.38 -0.71 19.36
C MET A 18 -0.29 -1.75 19.70
N LEU A 19 0.57 -1.45 20.66
CA LEU A 19 1.64 -2.35 21.12
C LEU A 19 1.08 -3.64 21.72
N GLU A 20 -0.03 -3.58 22.45
CA GLU A 20 -0.72 -4.77 22.94
C GLU A 20 -1.16 -5.69 21.80
N LYS A 21 -1.74 -5.14 20.72
CA LYS A 21 -2.13 -5.94 19.54
C LYS A 21 -0.94 -6.54 18.82
N VAL A 22 0.17 -5.80 18.73
CA VAL A 22 1.44 -6.32 18.20
C VAL A 22 1.94 -7.48 19.05
N ARG A 23 1.97 -7.34 20.38
CA ARG A 23 2.38 -8.39 21.32
C ARG A 23 1.48 -9.61 21.26
N ALA A 24 0.18 -9.41 21.13
CA ALA A 24 -0.80 -10.47 20.95
C ALA A 24 -0.66 -11.17 19.59
N GLY A 25 -0.07 -10.50 18.59
CA GLY A 25 -0.03 -10.97 17.21
C GLY A 25 -1.40 -11.01 16.54
N ALA A 26 -2.37 -10.26 17.08
CA ALA A 26 -3.75 -10.28 16.63
C ALA A 26 -3.97 -9.24 15.53
N TRP A 27 -4.20 -9.70 14.30
CA TRP A 27 -4.54 -8.89 13.16
C TRP A 27 -5.53 -9.64 12.26
N LYS A 28 -6.26 -8.91 11.42
CA LYS A 28 -7.17 -9.49 10.43
C LYS A 28 -7.21 -8.58 9.19
N PHE A 29 -7.51 -9.15 8.03
CA PHE A 29 -7.81 -8.37 6.83
C PHE A 29 -9.15 -7.65 7.05
N GLN A 30 -9.14 -6.32 7.11
CA GLN A 30 -10.33 -5.49 7.36
C GLN A 30 -10.52 -4.46 6.25
N GLY A 31 -11.76 -4.31 5.82
CA GLY A 31 -12.18 -3.32 4.84
C GLY A 31 -12.21 -3.87 3.43
N ASP A 32 -13.00 -3.20 2.60
CA ASP A 32 -13.38 -3.61 1.25
C ASP A 32 -12.17 -3.66 0.31
N CYS A 33 -11.07 -2.96 0.63
CA CYS A 33 -9.82 -3.03 -0.13
C CYS A 33 -9.23 -4.45 -0.23
N TRP A 34 -9.61 -5.37 0.66
CA TRP A 34 -9.16 -6.76 0.60
C TRP A 34 -10.01 -7.66 -0.29
N GLU A 35 -11.16 -7.21 -0.78
CA GLU A 35 -12.03 -8.00 -1.67
C GLU A 35 -11.35 -8.28 -3.01
N GLN A 36 -10.62 -7.29 -3.54
CA GLN A 36 -9.92 -7.38 -4.82
C GLN A 36 -8.49 -7.95 -4.70
N VAL A 37 -7.99 -8.14 -3.48
CA VAL A 37 -6.64 -8.68 -3.25
C VAL A 37 -6.68 -10.21 -3.32
N SER A 38 -5.83 -10.79 -4.15
CA SER A 38 -5.75 -12.25 -4.35
C SER A 38 -5.43 -13.01 -3.06
N GLU A 39 -5.94 -14.25 -2.95
CA GLU A 39 -5.63 -15.08 -1.78
C GLU A 39 -4.15 -15.43 -1.67
N ASP A 40 -3.41 -15.51 -2.78
CA ASP A 40 -1.95 -15.74 -2.74
C ASP A 40 -1.21 -14.59 -2.03
N ALA A 41 -1.62 -13.35 -2.30
CA ALA A 41 -1.06 -12.17 -1.62
C ALA A 41 -1.36 -12.21 -0.12
N LYS A 42 -2.60 -12.55 0.23
CA LYS A 42 -3.03 -12.69 1.63
C LYS A 42 -2.32 -13.85 2.32
N ALA A 43 -2.10 -14.97 1.64
CA ALA A 43 -1.36 -16.12 2.15
C ALA A 43 0.10 -15.74 2.48
N LEU A 44 0.78 -15.01 1.60
CA LEU A 44 2.12 -14.47 1.88
C LEU A 44 2.12 -13.59 3.14
N ILE A 45 1.17 -12.66 3.26
CA ILE A 45 1.06 -11.80 4.45
C ILE A 45 0.84 -12.65 5.71
N ARG A 46 -0.04 -13.68 5.65
CA ARG A 46 -0.28 -14.61 6.76
C ARG A 46 1.02 -15.31 7.20
N MET A 47 1.84 -15.75 6.24
CA MET A 47 3.13 -16.39 6.53
C MET A 47 4.14 -15.45 7.19
N MET A 48 4.17 -14.18 6.77
CA MET A 48 5.11 -13.18 7.28
C MET A 48 4.69 -12.57 8.63
N LEU A 49 3.39 -12.49 8.91
CA LEU A 49 2.84 -11.90 10.15
C LEU A 49 2.43 -12.95 11.19
N LYS A 50 3.08 -14.13 11.18
CA LYS A 50 2.98 -15.08 12.28
C LYS A 50 3.70 -14.55 13.52
N ARG A 51 3.07 -14.72 14.68
CA ARG A 51 3.59 -14.27 15.98
C ARG A 51 4.85 -15.03 16.40
N SER A 52 4.83 -16.36 16.31
CA SER A 52 5.99 -17.20 16.59
C SER A 52 7.04 -17.01 15.50
N SER A 53 8.27 -16.73 15.92
CA SER A 53 9.44 -16.59 15.03
C SER A 53 9.72 -17.87 14.26
N GLU A 54 9.52 -19.02 14.90
CA GLU A 54 9.80 -20.36 14.37
C GLU A 54 8.80 -20.74 13.29
N ALA A 55 7.55 -20.31 13.44
CA ALA A 55 6.49 -20.56 12.47
C ALA A 55 6.46 -19.54 11.32
N ARG A 56 7.09 -18.37 11.51
CA ARG A 56 7.14 -17.27 10.54
C ARG A 56 8.09 -17.61 9.40
N ALA A 57 7.64 -17.34 8.18
CA ALA A 57 8.44 -17.64 7.00
C ALA A 57 9.77 -16.86 7.00
N THR A 58 10.83 -17.53 6.58
CA THR A 58 12.09 -16.87 6.28
C THR A 58 11.96 -16.00 5.03
N ALA A 59 12.90 -15.07 4.82
CA ALA A 59 12.93 -14.25 3.62
C ALA A 59 12.99 -15.10 2.34
N ALA A 60 13.76 -16.19 2.35
CA ALA A 60 13.85 -17.12 1.23
C ALA A 60 12.51 -17.82 0.94
N GLN A 61 11.82 -18.27 1.98
CA GLN A 61 10.49 -18.90 1.83
C GLN A 61 9.43 -17.90 1.33
N ALA A 62 9.49 -16.65 1.80
CA ALA A 62 8.59 -15.59 1.33
C ALA A 62 8.81 -15.27 -0.16
N LEU A 63 10.07 -15.21 -0.58
CA LEU A 63 10.47 -15.01 -1.98
C LEU A 63 10.01 -16.17 -2.88
N ASP A 64 9.89 -17.37 -2.33
CA ASP A 64 9.51 -18.60 -3.04
C ASP A 64 7.98 -18.74 -3.26
N THR A 65 7.17 -17.83 -2.74
CA THR A 65 5.71 -17.90 -2.88
C THR A 65 5.24 -17.64 -4.33
N VAL A 66 4.16 -18.31 -4.74
CA VAL A 66 3.51 -18.14 -6.06
C VAL A 66 3.21 -16.66 -6.34
N TRP A 67 2.77 -15.91 -5.32
CA TRP A 67 2.47 -14.49 -5.47
C TRP A 67 3.70 -13.68 -5.94
N ILE A 68 4.87 -13.92 -5.35
CA ILE A 68 6.10 -13.21 -5.70
C ILE A 68 6.72 -13.76 -6.98
N LYS A 69 6.82 -15.09 -7.12
CA LYS A 69 7.52 -15.71 -8.25
C LYS A 69 6.76 -15.59 -9.56
N GLU A 70 5.44 -15.68 -9.50
CA GLU A 70 4.66 -15.91 -10.70
C GLU A 70 3.63 -14.82 -10.98
N LEU A 71 2.98 -14.27 -9.96
CA LEU A 71 1.91 -13.29 -10.16
C LEU A 71 2.45 -11.86 -10.25
N ALA A 72 3.39 -11.48 -9.38
CA ALA A 72 3.98 -10.13 -9.39
C ALA A 72 4.67 -9.79 -10.74
N PRO A 73 5.43 -10.68 -11.39
CA PRO A 73 6.03 -10.39 -12.70
C PRO A 73 5.02 -10.33 -13.85
N ARG A 74 3.83 -10.90 -13.66
CA ARG A 74 2.73 -10.87 -14.63
C ARG A 74 1.77 -9.69 -14.42
N ALA A 75 1.98 -8.89 -13.37
CA ALA A 75 1.25 -7.65 -13.19
C ALA A 75 1.53 -6.74 -14.40
N THR A 76 0.48 -6.15 -14.97
CA THR A 76 0.63 -5.19 -16.06
C THR A 76 1.49 -4.04 -15.56
N ASP A 77 2.65 -3.83 -16.21
CA ASP A 77 3.53 -2.69 -16.00
C ASP A 77 2.77 -1.39 -16.32
N ALA A 78 1.97 -0.90 -15.37
CA ALA A 78 1.66 0.51 -15.32
C ALA A 78 3.00 1.20 -15.03
N LYS A 79 3.69 1.62 -16.10
CA LYS A 79 4.97 2.36 -16.01
C LYS A 79 4.71 3.65 -15.26
N LEU A 80 4.85 3.59 -13.94
CA LEU A 80 4.89 4.72 -13.06
C LEU A 80 6.19 5.48 -13.33
N ASP A 81 6.07 6.74 -13.73
CA ASP A 81 7.22 7.62 -13.85
C ASP A 81 7.89 7.77 -12.46
N ASN A 82 9.20 7.56 -12.38
CA ASN A 82 9.95 7.69 -11.13
C ASN A 82 9.75 9.06 -10.46
N THR A 83 9.50 10.10 -11.26
CA THR A 83 9.21 11.45 -10.73
C THR A 83 7.91 11.49 -9.91
N VAL A 84 6.91 10.66 -10.24
CA VAL A 84 5.66 10.54 -9.47
C VAL A 84 5.95 9.87 -8.13
N ILE A 85 6.79 8.83 -8.12
CA ILE A 85 7.18 8.12 -6.90
C ILE A 85 7.97 9.04 -5.97
N GLU A 86 8.95 9.77 -6.51
CA GLU A 86 9.73 10.76 -5.77
C GLU A 86 8.84 11.88 -5.21
N GLY A 87 7.88 12.36 -5.99
CA GLY A 87 6.87 13.34 -5.56
C GLY A 87 6.00 12.84 -4.41
N LEU A 88 5.52 11.59 -4.45
CA LEU A 88 4.74 10.97 -3.38
C LEU A 88 5.58 10.80 -2.10
N GLN A 89 6.85 10.40 -2.22
CA GLN A 89 7.76 10.29 -1.09
C GLN A 89 8.04 11.67 -0.46
N ALA A 90 8.32 12.68 -1.28
CA ALA A 90 8.52 14.05 -0.82
C ALA A 90 7.27 14.61 -0.15
N PHE A 91 6.08 14.37 -0.70
CA PHE A 91 4.82 14.79 -0.10
C PHE A 91 4.60 14.13 1.26
N LYS A 92 4.84 12.82 1.38
CA LYS A 92 4.70 12.07 2.63
C LYS A 92 5.49 12.70 3.78
N THR A 93 6.71 13.16 3.52
CA THR A 93 7.61 13.75 4.54
C THR A 93 7.33 15.21 4.88
N GLN A 94 6.46 15.91 4.13
CA GLN A 94 6.11 17.30 4.44
C GLN A 94 5.25 17.46 5.70
N ASN A 95 5.39 18.63 6.34
CA ASN A 95 4.55 19.03 7.47
C ASN A 95 3.11 19.38 7.02
N ARG A 96 2.18 19.45 7.97
CA ARG A 96 0.74 19.65 7.70
C ARG A 96 0.45 20.95 6.95
N LEU A 97 1.17 22.04 7.25
CA LEU A 97 0.99 23.33 6.60
C LEU A 97 1.37 23.27 5.11
N LYS A 98 2.54 22.70 4.80
CA LYS A 98 2.99 22.53 3.42
C LYS A 98 2.05 21.61 2.62
N LYS A 99 1.56 20.53 3.24
CA LYS A 99 0.57 19.64 2.60
C LYS A 99 -0.71 20.39 2.26
N ALA A 100 -1.26 21.18 3.19
CA ALA A 100 -2.46 21.98 2.95
C ALA A 100 -2.26 23.03 1.84
N ALA A 101 -1.09 23.69 1.82
CA ALA A 101 -0.76 24.64 0.75
C ALA A 101 -0.68 23.95 -0.62
N LEU A 102 -0.03 22.78 -0.71
CA LEU A 102 0.06 21.99 -1.94
C LEU A 102 -1.31 21.52 -2.43
N GLU A 103 -2.22 21.15 -1.53
CA GLU A 103 -3.61 20.82 -1.90
C GLU A 103 -4.36 22.00 -2.54
N ILE A 104 -4.16 23.22 -2.01
CA ILE A 104 -4.77 24.43 -2.58
C ILE A 104 -4.19 24.72 -3.97
N VAL A 105 -2.86 24.61 -4.12
CA VAL A 105 -2.19 24.79 -5.41
C VAL A 105 -2.69 23.78 -6.42
N ALA A 106 -2.79 22.50 -6.04
CA ALA A 106 -3.27 21.43 -6.92
C ALA A 106 -4.69 21.69 -7.44
N ARG A 107 -5.58 22.27 -6.63
CA ARG A 107 -6.94 22.66 -7.06
C ARG A 107 -6.96 23.80 -8.10
N GLY A 108 -5.91 24.61 -8.14
CA GLY A 108 -5.77 25.71 -9.10
C GLY A 108 -5.02 25.35 -10.39
N MET A 109 -4.54 24.11 -10.52
CA MET A 109 -3.83 23.65 -11.71
C MET A 109 -4.82 23.38 -12.86
N ASN A 110 -4.40 23.67 -14.09
CA ASN A 110 -5.18 23.40 -15.30
C ASN A 110 -5.06 21.93 -15.74
N GLU A 111 -6.05 21.45 -16.48
CA GLU A 111 -6.12 20.05 -16.97
C GLU A 111 -4.89 19.67 -17.82
N ASP A 112 -4.33 20.59 -18.60
CA ASP A 112 -3.13 20.30 -19.42
C ASP A 112 -1.91 19.91 -18.57
N SER A 113 -1.76 20.49 -17.38
CA SER A 113 -0.67 20.14 -16.46
C SER A 113 -0.94 18.83 -15.72
N LEU A 114 -2.20 18.43 -15.60
CA LEU A 114 -2.64 17.22 -14.89
C LEU A 114 -2.78 16.01 -15.82
N LYS A 115 -2.89 16.22 -17.13
CA LYS A 115 -3.16 15.16 -18.12
C LYS A 115 -2.27 13.93 -17.96
N LYS A 116 -0.94 14.12 -17.91
CA LYS A 116 0.00 13.00 -17.74
C LYS A 116 -0.18 12.27 -16.40
N LEU A 117 -0.37 13.02 -15.32
CA LEU A 117 -0.59 12.46 -13.98
C LEU A 117 -1.92 11.70 -13.93
N ARG A 118 -2.94 12.19 -14.62
CA ARG A 118 -4.26 11.56 -14.74
C ARG A 118 -4.19 10.27 -15.55
N GLU A 119 -3.47 10.26 -16.66
CA GLU A 119 -3.22 9.05 -17.46
C GLU A 119 -2.48 7.99 -16.63
N SER A 120 -1.46 8.39 -15.87
CA SER A 120 -0.77 7.49 -14.93
C SER A 120 -1.70 6.99 -13.82
N PHE A 121 -2.56 7.84 -13.26
CA PHE A 121 -3.53 7.44 -12.23
C PHE A 121 -4.55 6.45 -12.79
N GLN A 122 -5.12 6.73 -13.97
CA GLN A 122 -6.08 5.84 -14.63
C GLN A 122 -5.48 4.49 -15.02
N ALA A 123 -4.19 4.45 -15.36
CA ALA A 123 -3.49 3.19 -15.59
C ALA A 123 -3.35 2.32 -14.32
N LEU A 124 -3.43 2.94 -13.13
CA LEU A 124 -3.38 2.25 -11.84
C LEU A 124 -4.78 1.93 -11.29
N ASP A 125 -5.77 2.77 -11.59
CA ASP A 125 -7.17 2.64 -11.20
C ASP A 125 -7.92 1.62 -12.11
N VAL A 126 -7.47 0.36 -12.07
CA VAL A 126 -8.01 -0.74 -12.89
C VAL A 126 -9.50 -0.99 -12.60
N ASN A 127 -9.95 -0.74 -11.37
CA ASN A 127 -11.35 -0.88 -10.95
C ASN A 127 -12.20 0.38 -11.13
N GLN A 128 -11.63 1.49 -11.62
CA GLN A 128 -12.30 2.76 -11.89
C GLN A 128 -13.07 3.33 -10.70
N ASP A 129 -12.60 3.08 -9.47
CA ASP A 129 -13.26 3.59 -8.27
C ASP A 129 -12.80 5.02 -7.91
N GLY A 130 -11.82 5.54 -8.66
CA GLY A 130 -11.26 6.87 -8.49
C GLY A 130 -10.47 7.02 -7.19
N LYS A 131 -9.99 5.93 -6.59
CA LYS A 131 -9.27 5.90 -5.30
C LYS A 131 -7.90 5.24 -5.37
#